data_AF-A0A9D8SJH4-F1
#
_entry.id   AF-A0A9D8SJH4-F1
#
_cell.length_a   1.000
_cell.length_b   1.000
_cell.length_c   1.000
_cell.angle_alpha   90.00
_cell.angle_beta   90.00
_cell.angle_gamma   90.00
#
_symmetry.space_group_name_H-M   'P 1'
#
loop_
_entity.id
_entity.type
_entity.pdbx_description
1 polymer ?
#
loop_
_entity_poly.entity_id
_entity_poly.type
_entity_poly.pdbx_seq_one_letter_code
_entity_poly.pdbx_strand_id
1 'polypeptide(L)' 'MKVLHEDNHLLVVEKPAGLPTMGVRENEKSLLTIAKAYIAEKYQKPGNVFLGVVSRLDTPTTGVVVIARTSKSA' A
#
# COMPACT_ATOMS: atom_id res chain seq x y z
N MET A 1 -5.34 -7.24 4.16
CA MET A 1 -5.59 -5.98 3.42
C MET A 1 -6.71 -6.26 2.44
N LYS A 2 -7.76 -5.43 2.42
CA LYS A 2 -8.89 -5.61 1.50
C LYS A 2 -8.70 -4.67 0.31
N VAL A 3 -8.59 -5.24 -0.88
CA VAL A 3 -8.46 -4.49 -2.14
C VAL A 3 -9.85 -4.10 -2.61
N LEU A 4 -10.07 -2.80 -2.81
CA LEU A 4 -11.32 -2.25 -3.32
C LEU A 4 -11.25 -2.05 -4.85
N HIS A 5 -10.08 -1.65 -5.35
CA HIS A 5 -9.82 -1.50 -6.76
C HIS A 5 -8.32 -1.70 -7.05
N GLU A 6 -8.02 -2.28 -8.20
CA GLU A 6 -6.65 -2.47 -8.66
C GLU A 6 -6.60 -2.45 -10.19
N ASP A 7 -5.78 -1.58 -10.74
CA ASP A 7 -5.49 -1.51 -12.17
C ASP A 7 -3.97 -1.39 -12.40
N ASN A 8 -3.55 -1.04 -13.61
CA ASN A 8 -2.12 -0.90 -13.94
C ASN A 8 -1.39 0.23 -13.19
N HIS A 9 -2.11 1.26 -12.74
CA HIS A 9 -1.59 2.52 -12.21
C HIS A 9 -1.91 2.74 -10.73
N LEU A 10 -3.03 2.23 -10.24
CA LEU A 10 -3.59 2.48 -8.92
C LEU A 10 -3.89 1.17 -8.19
N LEU A 11 -3.67 1.21 -6.88
CA LEU A 11 -4.10 0.20 -5.92
C LEU A 11 -4.88 0.92 -4.83
N VAL A 12 -6.17 0.61 -4.72
CA VAL A 12 -7.08 1.19 -3.75
C VAL A 12 -7.45 0.13 -2.73
N VAL A 13 -7.20 0.43 -1.46
CA VAL A 13 -7.33 -0.52 -0.35
C VAL A 13 -8.10 0.09 0.81
N GLU A 14 -8.80 -0.77 1.54
CA GLU A 14 -9.40 -0.41 2.82
C GLU A 14 -8.34 -0.58 3.93
N LYS A 15 -7.98 0.53 4.58
CA LYS A 15 -7.07 0.56 5.73
C LYS A 15 -7.87 0.35 7.02
N PRO A 16 -7.55 -0.67 7.84
CA PRO A 16 -8.12 -0.80 9.17
C PRO A 16 -7.50 0.22 10.16
N ALA A 17 -8.19 0.46 11.27
CA ALA A 17 -7.63 1.19 12.42
C ALA A 17 -6.45 0.41 13.02
N GLY A 18 -5.52 1.13 13.63
CA GLY A 18 -4.32 0.56 14.26
C GLY A 18 -3.19 0.22 13.27
N LEU A 19 -3.42 0.31 11.96
CA LEU A 19 -2.38 0.08 10.94
C LEU A 19 -1.79 1.41 10.46
N PRO A 20 -0.48 1.66 10.65
CA PRO A 20 0.18 2.83 10.08
C PRO A 20 0.23 2.78 8.56
N THR A 21 0.04 3.93 7.89
CA THR A 21 0.14 3.99 6.42
C THR A 21 1.58 3.79 5.93
N MET A 22 2.55 4.49 6.53
CA MET A 22 3.99 4.48 6.21
C MET A 22 4.79 5.03 7.40
N GLY A 23 6.12 4.86 7.38
CA GLY A 23 7.03 5.53 8.34
C GLY A 23 7.22 4.77 9.64
N VAL A 24 7.06 3.45 9.59
CA VAL A 24 7.30 2.54 10.71
C VAL A 24 8.74 2.05 10.70
N ARG A 25 9.20 1.48 11.82
CA ARG A 25 10.50 0.81 11.90
C ARG A 25 10.53 -0.40 10.96
N GLU A 26 11.72 -0.85 10.56
CA GLU A 26 11.88 -1.95 9.60
C GLU A 26 11.23 -3.28 10.06
N ASN A 27 11.15 -3.50 11.36
CA ASN A 27 10.53 -4.68 11.96
C ASN A 27 9.00 -4.57 12.11
N GLU A 28 8.40 -3.42 11.80
CA GLU A 28 6.97 -3.15 11.95
C GLU A 28 6.27 -3.17 10.58
N LYS A 29 5.03 -3.67 10.54
CA LYS A 29 4.24 -3.71 9.30
C LYS A 29 3.43 -2.42 9.15
N SER A 30 3.58 -1.76 8.00
CA SER A 30 2.72 -0.68 7.53
C SER A 30 1.86 -1.13 6.35
N LEU A 31 0.81 -0.36 6.04
CA LEU A 31 0.01 -0.57 4.84
C LEU A 31 0.88 -0.63 3.58
N LEU A 32 1.88 0.25 3.46
CA LEU A 32 2.82 0.25 2.33
C LEU A 32 3.61 -1.06 2.22
N THR A 33 4.17 -1.56 3.33
CA THR A 33 4.92 -2.83 3.32
C THR A 33 4.04 -4.02 2.95
N ILE A 34 2.80 -4.05 3.47
CA ILE A 34 1.82 -5.10 3.16
C ILE A 34 1.42 -5.04 1.69
N ALA A 35 1.18 -3.84 1.15
CA ALA A 35 0.84 -3.66 -0.25
C ALA A 35 1.99 -4.06 -1.18
N LYS A 36 3.25 -3.76 -0.82
CA LYS A 36 4.43 -4.17 -1.60
C LYS A 36 4.56 -5.69 -1.66
N ALA A 37 4.40 -6.37 -0.52
CA ALA A 37 4.44 -7.84 -0.46
C ALA A 37 3.31 -8.45 -1.30
N TYR A 38 2.09 -7.90 -1.19
CA TYR A 38 0.94 -8.34 -1.99
C TYR A 38 1.21 -8.27 -3.50
N ILE A 39 1.73 -7.15 -3.99
CA ILE A 39 2.04 -6.98 -5.42
C ILE A 39 3.21 -7.86 -5.84
N ALA A 40 4.23 -8.05 -4.99
CA ALA A 40 5.36 -8.92 -5.28
C ALA A 40 4.91 -10.38 -5.48
N GLU A 41 4.08 -10.88 -4.56
CA GLU A 41 3.55 -12.24 -4.58
C GLU A 41 2.59 -12.45 -5.75
N LYS A 42 1.61 -11.55 -5.92
CA LYS A 42 0.57 -11.68 -6.96
C LYS A 42 1.13 -11.66 -8.38
N TYR A 43 2.18 -10.87 -8.62
CA TYR A 43 2.78 -10.70 -9.94
C TYR A 43 4.15 -11.36 -10.08
N GLN A 44 4.57 -12.15 -9.09
CA GLN A 44 5.86 -12.83 -9.05
C GLN A 44 7.03 -11.91 -9.45
N LYS A 45 6.98 -10.65 -9.01
CA LYS A 45 7.95 -9.63 -9.41
C LYS A 45 9.27 -9.86 -8.65
N PRO A 46 10.39 -10.11 -9.35
CA PRO A 46 11.68 -10.21 -8.69
C PRO A 46 12.13 -8.83 -8.21
N GLY A 47 12.58 -8.74 -6.96
CA GLY A 47 13.17 -7.53 -6.37
C GLY A 47 12.20 -6.56 -5.70
N ASN A 48 12.62 -5.30 -5.57
CA ASN A 48 11.87 -4.28 -4.82
C ASN A 48 10.71 -3.73 -5.63
N VAL A 49 9.49 -3.98 -5.16
CA VAL A 49 8.28 -3.41 -5.76
C VAL A 49 8.15 -1.92 -5.43
N PHE A 50 8.12 -1.10 -6.48
CA PHE A 50 7.75 0.31 -6.37
C PHE A 50 6.26 0.44 -6.05
N LEU A 51 5.93 1.19 -4.99
CA LEU A 51 4.60 1.69 -4.67
C LEU A 51 4.75 3.09 -4.08
N GLY A 52 4.03 4.06 -4.64
CA GLY A 52 3.99 5.45 -4.19
C GLY A 52 2.78 5.71 -3.29
N VAL A 53 3.01 6.34 -2.13
CA VAL A 53 1.94 6.75 -1.21
C VAL A 53 1.49 8.15 -1.61
N VAL A 54 0.35 8.26 -2.31
CA VAL A 54 -0.21 9.55 -2.75
C VAL A 54 -1.17 10.18 -1.73
N SER A 55 -1.68 9.37 -0.80
CA SER A 55 -2.55 9.80 0.29
C SER A 55 -2.27 8.98 1.54
N ARG A 56 -2.54 9.54 2.72
CA ARG A 56 -2.40 8.83 3.99
C ARG A 56 -3.57 9.05 4.91
N LEU A 57 -3.86 8.02 5.70
CA LEU A 57 -4.71 8.09 6.88
C LEU A 57 -3.84 7.83 8.11
N ASP A 58 -4.19 8.48 9.21
CA ASP A 58 -3.51 8.25 10.48
C ASP A 58 -3.77 6.84 11.01
N THR A 59 -2.87 6.39 11.89
CA THR A 59 -2.93 5.04 12.47
C THR A 59 -4.30 4.67 13.05
N PRO A 60 -4.97 5.51 13.88
CA PRO A 60 -6.28 5.15 14.44
C PRO A 60 -7.43 5.20 13.42
N THR A 61 -7.22 5.79 12.24
CA THR A 61 -8.29 6.04 11.26
C THR A 61 -8.55 4.82 10.37
N THR A 62 -9.82 4.50 10.12
CA THR A 62 -10.25 3.54 9.08
C THR A 62 -10.63 4.28 7.80
N GLY A 63 -10.44 3.66 6.64
CA GLY A 63 -10.99 4.20 5.39
C GLY A 63 -10.27 3.75 4.14
N VAL A 64 -10.53 4.45 3.04
CA VAL A 64 -9.95 4.16 1.74
C VAL A 64 -8.60 4.86 1.60
N VAL A 65 -7.59 4.13 1.14
CA VAL A 65 -6.27 4.68 0.79
C VAL A 65 -5.96 4.30 -0.65
N VAL A 66 -5.52 5.29 -1.43
CA VAL A 66 -5.05 5.12 -2.80
C VAL A 66 -3.53 5.10 -2.81
N ILE A 67 -2.96 4.11 -3.51
CA ILE A 67 -1.53 3.88 -3.67
C ILE A 67 -1.22 3.85 -5.17
N ALA A 68 -0.18 4.58 -5.58
CA ALA A 68 0.31 4.58 -6.96
C ALA A 68 1.20 3.36 -7.21
N ARG A 69 0.93 2.62 -8.29
CA ARG A 69 1.72 1.46 -8.74
C ARG A 69 2.85 1.83 -9.70
N THR A 70 2.83 3.04 -10.26
CA THR A 70 3.84 3.55 -11.18
C THR A 70 4.25 4.95 -10.80
N SER A 71 5.46 5.36 -11.17
CA SER A 71 5.96 6.72 -10.92
C SER A 71 5.18 7.81 -11.65
N LYS A 72 4.49 7.49 -12.75
CA LYS A 72 3.65 8.43 -13.50
C LYS A 72 2.33 8.75 -12.81
N SER A 73 1.93 7.92 -11.85
CA SER A 73 0.67 8.06 -11.10
C SER A 73 0.90 8.46 -9.65
N ALA A 74 2.17 8.63 -9.25
CA ALA A 74 2.60 8.97 -7.90
C ALA A 74 2.77 10.48 -7.72
#